data_AF-A0A6I3UVF6-F1
#
_entry.id   AF-A0A6I3UVF6-F1
#
_cell.length_a   1.000
_cell.length_b   1.000
_cell.length_c   1.000
_cell.angle_alpha   90.00
_cell.angle_beta   90.00
_cell.angle_gamma   90.00
#
_symmetry.space_group_name_H-M   'P 1'
#
loop_
_entity.id
_entity.type
_entity.pdbx_description
1 polymer ?
#
loop_
_entity_poly.entity_id
_entity_poly.type
_entity_poly.pdbx_seq_one_letter_code
_entity_poly.pdbx_strand_id
1 'polypeptide(L)'
;SYAEKIDYLRGIYNSILLNDIVTRLGNPNPTIIERIVRTLLSSTGSLISTNKIRNTLVSQNVSISHNTLENYLTTLTDSLLFYSVPRFDVKGRALL
;
A
#
# COMPACT_ATOMS: atom_id res chain seq x y z
N SER A 1 -25.14 -9.67 11.08
CA SER A 1 -24.50 -10.95 10.69
C SER A 1 -23.04 -10.72 10.30
N TYR A 2 -22.15 -11.71 10.44
CA TYR A 2 -20.73 -11.60 10.04
C TYR A 2 -20.58 -11.26 8.54
N ALA A 3 -21.49 -11.77 7.71
CA ALA A 3 -21.55 -11.47 6.28
C ALA A 3 -21.78 -9.99 5.99
N GLU A 4 -22.68 -9.33 6.73
CA GLU A 4 -22.97 -7.89 6.56
C GLU A 4 -21.76 -7.01 6.92
N LYS A 5 -20.98 -7.40 7.93
CA LYS A 5 -19.74 -6.68 8.28
C LYS A 5 -18.70 -6.78 7.17
N ILE A 6 -18.53 -7.96 6.57
CA ILE A 6 -17.63 -8.15 5.43
C ILE A 6 -18.08 -7.32 4.25
N ASP A 7 -19.38 -7.31 3.96
CA ASP A 7 -19.93 -6.58 2.81
C ASP A 7 -19.77 -5.07 2.99
N TYR A 8 -20.01 -4.56 4.19
CA TYR A 8 -19.73 -3.18 4.55
C TYR A 8 -18.25 -2.79 4.36
N LEU A 9 -17.33 -3.61 4.87
CA LEU A 9 -15.89 -3.37 4.70
C LEU A 9 -15.45 -3.44 3.24
N ARG A 10 -16.04 -4.34 2.44
CA ARG A 10 -15.83 -4.40 0.99
C ARG A 10 -16.34 -3.14 0.29
N GLY A 11 -17.51 -2.63 0.70
CA GLY A 11 -18.06 -1.38 0.20
C GLY A 11 -17.12 -0.19 0.44
N ILE A 12 -16.59 -0.06 1.67
CA ILE A 12 -15.61 0.97 2.00
C ILE A 12 -14.34 0.81 1.16
N TYR A 13 -13.78 -0.40 1.10
CA TYR A 13 -12.58 -0.68 0.33
C TYR A 13 -12.74 -0.30 -1.16
N ASN A 14 -13.85 -0.72 -1.77
CA ASN A 14 -14.14 -0.43 -3.17
C ASN A 14 -14.32 1.08 -3.41
N SER A 15 -14.99 1.77 -2.48
CA SER A 15 -15.18 3.23 -2.56
C SER A 15 -13.84 3.95 -2.53
N ILE A 16 -12.94 3.61 -1.60
CA ILE A 16 -11.61 4.23 -1.51
C ILE A 16 -10.79 3.89 -2.77
N LEU A 17 -10.86 2.65 -3.26
CA LEU A 17 -10.09 2.25 -4.44
C LEU A 17 -10.56 3.01 -5.70
N LEU A 18 -11.87 3.07 -5.95
CA LEU A 18 -12.43 3.75 -7.12
C LEU A 18 -12.36 5.28 -7.01
N ASN A 19 -12.74 5.85 -5.87
CA ASN A 19 -12.93 7.29 -5.74
C ASN A 19 -11.65 8.03 -5.37
N ASP A 20 -10.76 7.42 -4.59
CA ASP A 20 -9.56 8.08 -4.08
C ASP A 20 -8.30 7.68 -4.86
N ILE A 21 -8.14 6.38 -5.15
CA ILE A 21 -6.91 5.87 -5.76
C ILE A 21 -6.94 6.02 -7.28
N VAL A 22 -8.02 5.57 -7.94
CA VAL A 22 -8.12 5.65 -9.42
C VAL A 22 -8.19 7.09 -9.90
N THR A 23 -8.91 7.99 -9.22
CA THR A 23 -9.01 9.40 -9.61
C THR A 23 -7.67 10.14 -9.50
N ARG A 24 -6.85 9.83 -8.49
CA ARG A 24 -5.53 10.47 -8.29
C ARG A 24 -4.45 9.92 -9.22
N LEU A 25 -4.55 8.66 -9.62
CA LEU A 25 -3.57 8.00 -10.50
C LEU A 25 -3.99 7.99 -11.98
N GLY A 26 -5.21 8.43 -12.30
CA GLY A 26 -5.76 8.49 -13.66
C GLY A 26 -6.23 7.13 -14.19
N ASN A 27 -5.28 6.24 -14.50
CA ASN A 27 -5.59 4.88 -14.98
C ASN A 27 -4.56 3.86 -14.47
N PRO A 28 -4.48 3.63 -13.15
CA PRO A 28 -3.54 2.68 -12.59
C PRO A 28 -3.93 1.24 -12.96
N ASN A 29 -2.95 0.36 -13.13
CA ASN A 29 -3.24 -1.06 -13.31
C ASN A 29 -3.76 -1.64 -11.98
N PRO A 30 -5.04 -2.05 -11.89
CA PRO A 30 -5.65 -2.48 -10.63
C PRO A 30 -4.93 -3.71 -10.04
N THR A 31 -4.38 -4.57 -10.90
CA THR A 31 -3.58 -5.74 -10.49
C THR A 31 -2.34 -5.36 -9.70
N ILE A 32 -1.69 -4.25 -10.07
CA ILE A 32 -0.47 -3.78 -9.40
C ILE A 32 -0.82 -3.20 -8.02
N ILE A 33 -1.87 -2.38 -7.95
CA ILE A 33 -2.35 -1.84 -6.68
C ILE A 33 -2.72 -2.97 -5.74
N GLU A 34 -3.50 -3.95 -6.20
CA GLU A 34 -3.92 -5.08 -5.37
C GLU A 34 -2.73 -5.86 -4.82
N ARG A 35 -1.69 -6.09 -5.63
CA ARG A 35 -0.45 -6.73 -5.18
C ARG A 35 0.31 -5.90 -4.15
N ILE A 36 0.38 -4.58 -4.32
CA ILE A 36 0.99 -3.68 -3.33
C ILE A 36 0.23 -3.76 -2.02
N VAL A 37 -1.10 -3.58 -2.05
CA VAL A 37 -1.97 -3.65 -0.88
C VAL A 37 -1.82 -5.00 -0.17
N ARG A 38 -1.85 -6.11 -0.90
CA ARG A 38 -1.66 -7.45 -0.33
C ARG A 38 -0.26 -7.63 0.28
N THR A 39 0.77 -7.08 -0.34
CA THR A 39 2.14 -7.13 0.20
C THR A 39 2.24 -6.35 1.51
N LEU A 40 1.67 -5.14 1.56
CA LEU A 40 1.59 -4.31 2.78
C LEU A 40 0.82 -5.03 3.88
N LEU A 41 -0.36 -5.58 3.57
CA LEU A 41 -1.17 -6.33 4.53
C LEU A 41 -0.46 -7.60 5.04
N SER A 42 0.31 -8.28 4.21
CA SER A 42 1.09 -9.47 4.63
C SER A 42 2.27 -9.13 5.55
N SER A 43 2.72 -7.87 5.53
CA SER A 43 3.84 -7.37 6.31
C SER A 43 3.41 -6.45 7.45
N THR A 44 2.10 -6.35 7.72
CA THR A 44 1.54 -5.58 8.84
C THR A 44 2.15 -6.07 10.16
N GLY A 45 2.68 -5.14 10.95
CA GLY A 45 3.37 -5.47 12.21
C GLY A 45 4.85 -5.84 12.06
N SER A 46 5.39 -5.83 10.84
CA SER A 46 6.83 -6.02 10.57
C SER A 46 7.42 -4.80 9.89
N LEU A 47 8.72 -4.58 10.07
CA LEU A 47 9.45 -3.54 9.35
C LEU A 47 9.53 -3.90 7.86
N ILE A 48 9.05 -2.98 7.01
CA ILE A 48 9.13 -3.09 5.56
C ILE A 48 9.68 -1.80 4.96
N SER A 49 10.51 -1.94 3.92
CA SER A 49 11.08 -0.83 3.16
C SER A 49 10.55 -0.84 1.73
N THR A 50 10.55 0.31 1.07
CA THR A 50 10.16 0.47 -0.35
C THR A 50 10.90 -0.52 -1.26
N ASN A 51 12.20 -0.75 -1.00
CA ASN A 51 12.98 -1.72 -1.75
C ASN A 51 12.54 -3.17 -1.53
N LYS A 52 12.14 -3.53 -0.30
CA LYS A 52 11.61 -4.87 -0.01
C LYS A 52 10.28 -5.09 -0.72
N ILE A 53 9.39 -4.10 -0.71
CA ILE A 53 8.11 -4.15 -1.46
C ILE A 53 8.37 -4.36 -2.95
N ARG A 54 9.29 -3.58 -3.54
CA ARG A 54 9.66 -3.71 -4.95
C ARG A 54 10.21 -5.10 -5.26
N ASN A 55 11.12 -5.62 -4.44
CA ASN A 55 11.69 -6.96 -4.63
C ASN A 55 10.61 -8.05 -4.55
N THR A 56 9.64 -7.91 -3.64
CA THR A 56 8.48 -8.82 -3.55
C THR A 56 7.65 -8.77 -4.83
N LEU A 57 7.36 -7.58 -5.38
CA LEU A 57 6.62 -7.45 -6.64
C LEU A 57 7.37 -8.08 -7.82
N VAL A 58 8.68 -7.83 -7.92
CA VAL A 58 9.54 -8.42 -8.96
C VAL A 58 9.57 -9.95 -8.85
N SER A 59 9.62 -10.50 -7.63
CA SER A 59 9.54 -11.95 -7.41
C SER A 59 8.22 -12.57 -7.87
N GLN A 60 7.17 -11.76 -7.97
CA GLN A 60 5.86 -12.15 -8.47
C GLN A 60 5.68 -11.86 -9.98
N ASN A 61 6.79 -11.64 -10.70
CA ASN A 61 6.81 -11.27 -12.12
C ASN A 61 6.14 -9.92 -12.43
N VAL A 62 6.10 -8.99 -11.47
CA VAL A 62 5.62 -7.63 -11.68
C VAL A 62 6.79 -6.65 -11.64
N SER A 63 7.12 -6.09 -12.81
CA SER A 63 8.15 -5.04 -12.91
C SER A 63 7.52 -3.68 -12.66
N ILE A 64 8.08 -2.93 -11.69
CA ILE A 64 7.64 -1.58 -11.33
C ILE A 64 8.86 -0.69 -11.07
N SER A 65 8.79 0.56 -11.52
CA SER A 65 9.82 1.57 -11.23
C SER A 65 9.73 2.04 -9.77
N HIS A 66 10.84 2.54 -9.22
CA HIS A 66 10.84 3.07 -7.85
C HIS A 66 9.89 4.27 -7.71
N ASN A 67 9.91 5.18 -8.68
CA ASN A 67 9.04 6.36 -8.71
C ASN A 67 7.55 5.99 -8.74
N THR A 68 7.18 4.98 -9.54
CA THR A 68 5.79 4.50 -9.60
C THR A 68 5.38 3.86 -8.28
N LEU A 69 6.26 3.09 -7.65
CA LEU A 69 5.98 2.48 -6.35
C LEU A 69 5.79 3.53 -5.26
N GLU A 70 6.64 4.55 -5.19
CA GLU A 70 6.48 5.65 -4.22
C GLU A 70 5.20 6.44 -4.45
N ASN A 71 4.84 6.71 -5.71
CA ASN A 71 3.58 7.38 -6.02
C ASN A 71 2.36 6.55 -5.55
N TYR A 72 2.40 5.23 -5.74
CA TYR A 72 1.36 4.35 -5.22
C TYR A 72 1.31 4.34 -3.69
N LEU A 73 2.46 4.24 -3.02
CA LEU A 73 2.50 4.27 -1.55
C LEU A 73 1.95 5.59 -0.99
N THR A 74 2.30 6.72 -1.62
CA THR A 74 1.80 8.04 -1.24
C THR A 74 0.30 8.16 -1.48
N THR A 75 -0.20 7.69 -2.62
CA THR A 75 -1.63 7.69 -2.91
C THR A 75 -2.41 6.82 -1.90
N LEU A 76 -1.85 5.69 -1.49
CA LEU A 76 -2.43 4.77 -0.51
C LEU A 76 -2.46 5.35 0.91
N THR A 77 -1.48 6.19 1.27
CA THR A 77 -1.50 6.92 2.54
C THR A 77 -2.46 8.09 2.51
N ASP A 78 -2.51 8.82 1.40
CA ASP A 78 -3.38 9.98 1.21
C ASP A 78 -4.86 9.59 1.09
N SER A 79 -5.15 8.36 0.62
CA SER A 79 -6.50 7.79 0.63
C SER A 79 -6.93 7.24 1.99
N LEU A 80 -6.13 7.42 3.04
CA LEU A 80 -6.37 6.93 4.39
C LEU A 80 -6.52 5.40 4.48
N LEU A 81 -6.15 4.67 3.42
CA LEU A 81 -6.20 3.21 3.40
C LEU A 81 -5.05 2.61 4.23
N PHE A 82 -3.90 3.28 4.21
CA PHE A 82 -2.74 2.93 5.03
C PHE A 82 -2.25 4.14 5.80
N TYR A 83 -1.62 3.88 6.96
CA TYR A 83 -0.93 4.90 7.72
C TYR A 83 0.53 4.49 7.89
N SER A 84 1.46 5.41 7.57
CA SER A 84 2.89 5.18 7.74
C SER A 84 3.27 5.43 9.20
N VAL A 85 3.86 4.41 9.84
CA VAL A 85 4.37 4.52 11.21
C VAL A 85 5.89 4.60 11.18
N PRO A 86 6.50 5.70 11.65
CA PRO A 86 7.96 5.80 11.72
C PRO A 86 8.51 4.76 12.71
N ARG A 87 9.65 4.16 12.39
CA ARG A 87 10.30 3.18 13.26
C ARG A 87 10.72 3.82 14.57
N PHE A 88 10.08 3.41 15.67
CA PHE A 88 10.36 3.91 17.02
C PHE A 88 11.47 3.08 17.70
N ASP A 89 12.65 3.02 17.09
CA ASP A 89 13.91 2.58 17.73
C ASP A 89 15.09 2.81 16.76
N VAL A 90 15.30 4.06 16.36
CA VAL A 90 16.52 4.47 15.66
C VAL A 90 17.58 4.87 16.70
N LYS A 91 17.87 3.97 17.67
CA LYS A 91 19.07 4.11 18.48
C LYS A 91 20.29 3.75 17.63
N GLY A 92 20.78 4.76 16.92
CA GLY A 92 22.04 4.69 16.17
C GLY A 92 21.99 5.52 14.89
N ARG A 93 22.46 6.77 14.99
CA ARG A 93 22.83 7.71 13.90
C ARG A 93 21.74 8.62 13.29
N ALA A 94 20.82 9.16 14.08
CA ALA A 94 19.99 10.30 13.65
C ALA A 94 19.82 11.36 14.76
N LEU A 95 20.95 11.77 15.34
CA LEU A 95 21.21 13.18 15.60
C LEU A 95 22.30 13.53 14.59
N LEU A 96 21.93 14.17 13.48
CA LEU A 96 22.74 15.02 12.60
C LEU A 96 21.88 15.37 11.38
#